data_AF-A0A0C3C384-F1
#
_entry.id   AF-A0A0C3C384-F1
#
_cell.length_a   1.000
_cell.length_b   1.000
_cell.length_c   1.000
_cell.angle_alpha   90.00
_cell.angle_beta   90.00
_cell.angle_gamma   90.00
#
_symmetry.space_group_name_H-M   'P 1'
#
loop_
_entity.id
_entity.type
_entity.pdbx_description
1 polymer ?
#
loop_
_entity_poly.entity_id
_entity_poly.type
_entity_poly.pdbx_seq_one_letter_code
_entity_poly.pdbx_strand_id
1 'polypeptide(L)'
;MLTSHIRTVFSAAFTLAFLSTATANPLFPRVVAAFNTTASPPIFDHLFTAQLTLGKGLNVTIPSGFRAVEPIENGTIIGPGLNATITGGSAHNIVIYDETVEIPEINVFGTTDDGEPFFVTQTGIGHPGHQISRFEIDIGGKYAPFATSFIVGVITLSSNNVTVTVEAWNTTAST
;
A
#
# COMPACT_ATOMS: atom_id res chain seq x y z
N MET A 1 14.46 -9.38 30.14
CA MET A 1 13.14 -9.04 30.72
C MET A 1 13.17 -7.60 31.16
N LEU A 2 12.54 -6.70 30.41
CA LEU A 2 12.06 -5.43 30.94
C LEU A 2 10.90 -4.97 30.05
N THR A 3 9.73 -4.91 30.66
CA THR A 3 8.45 -4.50 30.10
C THR A 3 8.33 -2.98 30.23
N SER A 4 8.05 -2.24 29.16
CA SER A 4 7.52 -0.87 29.28
C SER A 4 6.52 -0.63 28.13
N HIS A 5 5.23 -0.73 28.41
CA HIS A 5 4.36 0.36 28.88
C HIS A 5 4.14 1.46 27.84
N ILE A 6 3.06 1.25 27.09
CA ILE A 6 2.27 2.24 26.36
C ILE A 6 2.08 3.50 27.21
N ARG A 7 2.39 4.66 26.64
CA ARG A 7 1.80 5.94 27.06
C ARG A 7 1.41 6.77 25.84
N THR A 8 0.10 6.79 25.64
CA THR A 8 -0.69 7.72 24.83
C THR A 8 -0.30 9.17 25.08
N VAL A 9 0.01 9.90 24.02
CA VAL A 9 -0.14 11.36 23.97
C VAL A 9 -0.69 11.72 22.59
N PHE A 10 -2.01 11.83 22.49
CA PHE A 10 -2.65 12.55 21.39
C PHE A 10 -3.08 13.91 21.93
N SER A 11 -2.44 14.97 21.45
CA SER A 11 -2.92 16.34 21.57
C SER A 11 -2.87 16.96 20.19
N ALA A 12 -4.03 17.02 19.53
CA ALA A 12 -4.21 17.80 18.32
C ALA A 12 -5.14 18.97 18.66
N ALA A 13 -4.55 20.10 19.04
CA ALA A 13 -5.25 21.38 19.08
C ALA A 13 -4.90 22.12 17.78
N PHE A 14 -5.82 22.11 16.81
CA PHE A 14 -5.67 22.84 15.56
C PHE A 14 -6.38 24.19 15.69
N THR A 15 -5.64 25.24 16.09
CA THR A 15 -6.18 26.61 16.17
C THR A 15 -6.01 27.30 14.82
N LEU A 16 -7.09 27.43 14.06
CA LEU A 16 -7.14 28.25 12.85
C LEU A 16 -7.81 29.59 13.17
N ALA A 17 -7.01 30.62 13.42
CA ALA A 17 -7.51 31.98 13.60
C ALA A 17 -7.65 32.67 12.24
N PHE A 18 -8.86 32.70 11.69
CA PHE A 18 -9.20 33.60 10.57
C PHE A 18 -9.73 34.91 11.15
N LEU A 19 -8.92 35.97 11.08
CA LEU A 19 -9.38 37.34 11.32
C LEU A 19 -9.90 37.89 9.99
N SER A 20 -11.22 37.84 9.77
CA SER A 20 -11.88 38.59 8.70
C SER A 20 -12.70 39.72 9.32
N THR A 21 -12.27 40.97 9.16
CA THR A 21 -13.11 42.13 9.42
C THR A 21 -14.05 42.32 8.23
N ALA A 22 -15.25 41.76 8.32
CA ALA A 22 -16.34 42.06 7.39
C ALA A 22 -17.50 42.68 8.17
N THR A 23 -17.79 43.93 7.85
CA THR A 23 -18.93 44.70 8.34
C THR A 23 -20.24 44.06 7.87
N ALA A 24 -21.03 43.63 8.85
CA ALA A 24 -22.48 43.44 8.91
C ALA A 24 -23.29 43.31 7.59
N ASN A 25 -23.83 42.11 7.35
CA ASN A 25 -25.24 41.93 6.96
C ASN A 25 -25.71 40.48 7.28
N PRO A 26 -26.54 40.23 8.32
CA PRO A 26 -26.98 38.88 8.63
C PRO A 26 -28.41 38.66 8.13
N LEU A 27 -28.57 38.00 6.97
CA LEU A 27 -29.88 37.45 6.57
C LEU A 27 -29.94 35.92 6.59
N PHE A 28 -28.88 35.23 7.02
CA PHE A 28 -28.93 33.79 7.23
C PHE A 28 -28.11 33.42 8.47
N PRO A 29 -28.67 32.72 9.47
CA PRO A 29 -27.84 32.12 10.50
C PRO A 29 -26.92 31.10 9.82
N ARG A 30 -25.61 31.38 9.82
CA ARG A 30 -24.59 30.42 9.42
C ARG A 30 -24.58 29.31 10.48
N VAL A 31 -25.30 28.23 10.24
CA VAL A 31 -25.20 27.00 11.02
C VAL A 31 -23.81 26.43 10.74
N VAL A 32 -22.85 26.75 11.60
CA VAL A 32 -21.57 26.03 11.64
C VAL A 32 -21.85 24.71 12.35
N ALA A 33 -22.23 23.69 11.58
CA ALA A 33 -22.28 22.34 12.11
C ALA A 33 -20.84 21.94 12.50
N ALA A 34 -20.60 21.79 13.79
CA ALA A 34 -19.36 21.21 14.28
C ALA A 34 -19.35 19.73 13.89
N PHE A 35 -18.52 19.35 12.92
CA PHE A 35 -18.24 17.95 12.62
C PHE A 35 -17.35 17.38 13.72
N ASN A 36 -17.94 16.91 14.81
CA ASN A 36 -17.27 16.02 15.75
C ASN A 36 -17.38 14.59 15.22
N THR A 37 -16.60 14.28 14.17
CA THR A 37 -16.41 12.89 13.75
C THR A 37 -14.98 12.50 14.13
N THR A 38 -14.82 11.95 15.33
CA THR A 38 -13.60 11.23 15.69
C THR A 38 -13.56 9.97 14.84
N ALA A 39 -12.82 10.00 13.73
CA ALA A 39 -12.60 8.82 12.91
C ALA A 39 -11.89 7.77 13.76
N SER A 40 -12.47 6.58 13.86
CA SER A 40 -11.84 5.46 14.56
C SER A 40 -10.75 4.84 13.68
N PRO A 41 -9.62 4.38 14.25
CA PRO A 41 -8.54 3.79 13.45
C PRO A 41 -9.01 2.58 12.65
N PRO A 42 -8.45 2.33 11.45
CA PRO A 42 -8.72 1.11 10.71
C PRO A 42 -8.16 -0.13 11.45
N ILE A 43 -8.77 -1.28 11.18
CA ILE A 43 -8.27 -2.59 11.61
C ILE A 43 -7.54 -3.24 10.43
N PHE A 44 -6.40 -3.88 10.71
CA PHE A 44 -5.58 -4.57 9.71
C PHE A 44 -5.57 -6.07 9.99
N ASP A 45 -6.20 -6.84 9.11
CA ASP A 45 -6.25 -8.30 9.18
C ASP A 45 -5.26 -8.89 8.19
N HIS A 46 -4.30 -9.69 8.69
CA HIS A 46 -3.27 -10.29 7.83
C HIS A 46 -3.90 -11.25 6.81
N LEU A 47 -3.60 -11.05 5.53
CA LEU A 47 -4.11 -11.85 4.42
C LEU A 47 -3.12 -12.90 3.97
N PHE A 48 -1.90 -12.48 3.63
CA PHE A 48 -0.87 -13.36 3.11
C PHE A 48 0.51 -12.71 3.14
N THR A 49 1.52 -13.57 3.02
CA THR A 49 2.89 -13.21 2.68
C THR A 49 3.21 -13.70 1.28
N ALA A 50 3.80 -12.86 0.44
CA ALA A 50 4.34 -13.26 -0.85
C ALA A 50 5.87 -13.17 -0.86
N GLN A 51 6.52 -14.09 -1.55
CA GLN A 51 7.93 -14.01 -1.91
C GLN A 51 8.06 -14.17 -3.41
N LEU A 52 8.80 -13.26 -4.05
CA LEU A 52 9.03 -13.32 -5.48
C LEU A 52 10.48 -13.02 -5.84
N THR A 53 10.86 -13.49 -7.02
CA THR A 53 12.20 -13.33 -7.59
C THR A 53 12.14 -12.36 -8.75
N LEU A 54 12.99 -11.33 -8.69
CA LEU A 54 13.23 -10.41 -9.78
C LEU A 54 14.31 -10.97 -10.71
N GLY A 55 14.06 -10.89 -12.00
CA GLY A 55 15.06 -11.15 -13.03
C GLY A 55 15.85 -9.89 -13.35
N LYS A 56 16.72 -9.99 -14.36
CA LYS A 56 17.59 -8.87 -14.76
C LYS A 56 16.77 -7.69 -15.32
N GLY A 57 16.82 -6.57 -14.60
CA GLY A 57 16.19 -5.32 -15.03
C GLY A 57 16.95 -4.52 -16.08
N LEU A 58 16.26 -3.51 -16.60
CA LEU A 58 16.81 -2.44 -17.43
C LEU A 58 16.43 -1.09 -16.82
N ASN A 59 17.31 -0.10 -16.97
CA ASN A 59 17.09 1.25 -16.47
C ASN A 59 17.04 2.24 -17.64
N VAL A 60 16.05 3.13 -17.62
CA VAL A 60 15.91 4.24 -18.57
C VAL A 60 15.96 5.55 -17.80
N THR A 61 16.92 6.41 -18.10
CA THR A 61 17.06 7.72 -17.44
C THR A 61 15.87 8.62 -17.78
N ILE A 62 15.34 9.30 -16.76
CA ILE A 62 14.28 10.31 -16.88
C ILE A 62 14.71 11.58 -16.15
N PRO A 63 14.04 12.72 -16.36
CA PRO A 63 14.27 13.89 -15.50
C PRO A 63 14.06 13.51 -14.03
N SER A 64 15.02 13.88 -13.18
CA SER A 64 15.04 13.61 -11.74
C SER A 64 15.33 12.16 -11.29
N GLY A 65 15.70 11.25 -12.20
CA GLY A 65 16.12 9.90 -11.82
C GLY A 65 16.10 8.88 -12.96
N PHE A 66 15.57 7.68 -12.72
CA PHE A 66 15.40 6.65 -13.75
C PHE A 66 14.13 5.83 -13.53
N ARG A 67 13.65 5.23 -14.63
CA ARG A 67 12.63 4.18 -14.60
C ARG A 67 13.35 2.83 -14.69
N ALA A 68 13.21 2.00 -13.66
CA ALA A 68 13.64 0.61 -13.67
C ALA A 68 12.49 -0.27 -14.15
N VAL A 69 12.78 -1.20 -15.06
CA VAL A 69 11.85 -2.23 -15.52
C VAL A 69 12.47 -3.58 -15.23
N GLU A 70 11.86 -4.31 -14.29
CA GLU A 70 12.37 -5.58 -13.79
C GLU A 70 11.33 -6.69 -14.02
N PRO A 71 11.69 -7.79 -14.71
CA PRO A 71 10.79 -8.92 -14.86
C PRO A 71 10.63 -9.64 -13.51
N ILE A 72 9.43 -10.11 -13.22
CA ILE A 72 9.17 -11.02 -12.08
C ILE A 72 9.15 -12.43 -12.65
N GLU A 73 10.08 -13.27 -12.22
CA GLU A 73 10.31 -14.59 -12.82
C GLU A 73 9.42 -15.67 -12.20
N ASN A 74 9.23 -15.61 -10.88
CA ASN A 74 8.44 -16.56 -10.12
C ASN A 74 8.14 -15.98 -8.72
N GLY A 75 7.21 -16.62 -8.03
CA GLY A 75 6.99 -16.36 -6.61
C GLY A 75 5.91 -17.27 -6.03
N THR A 76 5.71 -17.15 -4.73
CA THR A 76 4.67 -17.85 -3.97
C THR A 76 3.92 -16.86 -3.10
N ILE A 77 2.65 -17.15 -2.87
CA ILE A 77 1.78 -16.45 -1.93
C ILE A 77 1.30 -17.49 -0.93
N ILE A 78 1.46 -17.23 0.36
CA ILE A 78 1.06 -18.14 1.44
C ILE A 78 0.34 -17.33 2.51
N GLY A 79 -0.87 -17.74 2.85
CA GLY A 79 -1.64 -17.05 3.87
C GLY A 79 -3.05 -17.59 4.09
N PRO A 80 -3.71 -17.13 5.17
CA PRO A 80 -5.10 -17.49 5.44
C PRO A 80 -6.08 -17.02 4.36
N GLY A 81 -5.77 -15.92 3.66
CA GLY A 81 -6.63 -15.37 2.61
C GLY A 81 -6.38 -15.94 1.22
N LEU A 82 -5.12 -16.30 0.91
CA LEU A 82 -4.70 -16.72 -0.42
C LEU A 82 -3.46 -17.61 -0.36
N ASN A 83 -3.51 -18.76 -1.05
CA ASN A 83 -2.36 -19.61 -1.33
C ASN A 83 -2.23 -19.72 -2.85
N ALA A 84 -1.08 -19.34 -3.40
CA ALA A 84 -0.93 -19.24 -4.85
C ALA A 84 0.52 -19.29 -5.31
N THR A 85 0.71 -19.52 -6.60
CA THR A 85 2.02 -19.40 -7.29
C THR A 85 1.95 -18.23 -8.27
N ILE A 86 2.95 -17.36 -8.21
CA ILE A 86 3.17 -16.28 -9.18
C ILE A 86 3.99 -16.85 -10.33
N THR A 87 3.47 -16.76 -11.55
CA THR A 87 4.11 -17.31 -12.75
C THR A 87 4.83 -16.25 -13.57
N GLY A 88 4.54 -14.97 -13.33
CA GLY A 88 5.26 -13.88 -13.95
C GLY A 88 4.72 -12.51 -13.60
N GLY A 89 5.35 -11.49 -14.17
CA GLY A 89 4.96 -10.10 -14.00
C GLY A 89 6.07 -9.13 -14.38
N SER A 90 5.86 -7.87 -14.05
CA SER A 90 6.82 -6.79 -14.26
C SER A 90 6.68 -5.73 -13.18
N ALA A 91 7.81 -5.30 -12.62
CA ALA A 91 7.91 -4.10 -11.81
C ALA A 91 8.40 -2.93 -12.68
N HIS A 92 7.73 -1.79 -12.57
CA HIS A 92 8.06 -0.56 -13.30
C HIS A 92 8.27 0.58 -12.31
N ASN A 93 9.46 0.64 -11.73
CA ASN A 93 9.73 1.51 -10.60
C ASN A 93 10.29 2.84 -11.08
N ILE A 94 9.76 3.95 -10.57
CA ILE A 94 10.40 5.27 -10.73
C ILE A 94 11.27 5.51 -9.51
N VAL A 95 12.57 5.64 -9.73
CA VAL A 95 13.54 5.96 -8.69
C VAL A 95 13.98 7.40 -8.88
N ILE A 96 13.82 8.22 -7.85
CA ILE A 96 14.05 9.67 -7.88
C ILE A 96 14.77 10.15 -6.61
N TYR A 97 15.19 11.42 -6.61
CA TYR A 97 15.87 12.08 -5.49
C TYR A 97 17.12 11.31 -5.03
N ASP A 98 18.08 11.11 -5.94
CA ASP A 98 19.33 10.39 -5.66
C ASP A 98 19.10 9.00 -5.03
N GLU A 99 18.13 8.26 -5.58
CA GLU A 99 17.79 6.90 -5.18
C GLU A 99 17.23 6.77 -3.75
N THR A 100 16.69 7.85 -3.19
CA THR A 100 16.09 7.83 -1.85
C THR A 100 14.60 7.55 -1.84
N VAL A 101 13.92 7.76 -2.97
CA VAL A 101 12.48 7.52 -3.13
C VAL A 101 12.23 6.66 -4.35
N GLU A 102 11.38 5.65 -4.18
CA GLU A 102 10.88 4.78 -5.20
C GLU A 102 9.36 4.78 -5.24
N ILE A 103 8.80 4.87 -6.45
CA ILE A 103 7.37 4.77 -6.74
C ILE A 103 7.17 3.49 -7.56
N PRO A 104 6.83 2.37 -6.90
CA PRO A 104 6.58 1.10 -7.59
C PRO A 104 5.23 1.10 -8.31
N GLU A 105 5.24 0.58 -9.53
CA GLU A 105 4.06 0.15 -10.28
C GLU A 105 4.30 -1.29 -10.74
N ILE A 106 3.64 -2.25 -10.10
CA ILE A 106 3.92 -3.66 -10.31
C ILE A 106 2.66 -4.36 -10.78
N ASN A 107 2.81 -5.24 -11.76
CA ASN A 107 1.77 -6.16 -12.20
C ASN A 107 2.30 -7.58 -12.11
N VAL A 108 1.55 -8.47 -11.46
CA VAL A 108 1.86 -9.91 -11.40
C VAL A 108 0.64 -10.74 -11.73
N PHE A 109 0.88 -11.95 -12.22
CA PHE A 109 -0.17 -12.92 -12.46
C PHE A 109 0.27 -14.31 -12.03
N GLY A 110 -0.70 -15.18 -11.81
CA GLY A 110 -0.44 -16.51 -11.31
C GLY A 110 -1.68 -17.37 -11.21
N THR A 111 -1.58 -18.42 -10.41
CA THR A 111 -2.68 -19.36 -10.17
C THR A 111 -2.71 -19.77 -8.71
N THR A 112 -3.89 -19.83 -8.12
CA THR A 112 -4.09 -20.35 -6.77
C THR A 112 -3.85 -21.85 -6.68
N ASP A 113 -3.73 -22.37 -5.46
CA ASP A 113 -3.61 -23.79 -5.19
C ASP A 113 -4.81 -24.63 -5.67
N ASP A 114 -6.00 -24.02 -5.77
CA ASP A 114 -7.21 -24.63 -6.31
C ASP A 114 -7.48 -24.31 -7.79
N GLY A 115 -6.53 -23.65 -8.48
CA GLY A 115 -6.53 -23.52 -9.95
C GLY A 115 -7.17 -22.23 -10.50
N GLU A 116 -7.56 -21.28 -9.66
CA GLU A 116 -8.10 -19.99 -10.10
C GLU A 116 -6.96 -19.07 -10.58
N PRO A 117 -7.02 -18.53 -11.81
CA PRO A 117 -6.06 -17.53 -12.26
C PRO A 117 -6.30 -16.21 -11.53
N PHE A 118 -5.22 -15.48 -11.28
CA PHE A 118 -5.32 -14.15 -10.68
C PHE A 118 -4.39 -13.14 -11.35
N PHE A 119 -4.73 -11.88 -11.22
CA PHE A 119 -3.91 -10.73 -11.60
C PHE A 119 -3.86 -9.75 -10.42
N VAL A 120 -2.68 -9.20 -10.14
CA VAL A 120 -2.50 -8.19 -9.10
C VAL A 120 -1.84 -6.96 -9.69
N THR A 121 -2.42 -5.80 -9.40
CA THR A 121 -1.76 -4.51 -9.58
C THR A 121 -1.37 -3.95 -8.21
N GLN A 122 -0.14 -3.48 -8.13
CA GLN A 122 0.41 -2.82 -6.95
C GLN A 122 0.86 -1.41 -7.33
N THR A 123 0.52 -0.45 -6.48
CA THR A 123 1.05 0.92 -6.55
C THR A 123 1.44 1.39 -5.16
N GLY A 124 2.57 2.08 -5.03
CA GLY A 124 3.03 2.53 -3.72
C GLY A 124 4.07 3.62 -3.75
N ILE A 125 4.73 3.79 -2.62
CA ILE A 125 5.85 4.71 -2.45
C ILE A 125 6.71 4.25 -1.28
N GLY A 126 8.01 4.50 -1.34
CA GLY A 126 8.88 4.34 -0.19
C GLY A 126 10.35 4.50 -0.53
N HIS A 127 11.19 3.97 0.35
CA HIS A 127 12.61 3.81 0.09
C HIS A 127 12.82 2.57 -0.78
N PRO A 128 13.86 2.48 -1.65
CA PRO A 128 14.04 1.30 -2.49
C PRO A 128 14.08 -0.04 -1.76
N GLY A 129 14.62 -0.06 -0.54
CA GLY A 129 14.61 -1.26 0.31
C GLY A 129 13.29 -1.56 1.04
N HIS A 130 12.43 -0.56 1.23
CA HIS A 130 11.22 -0.65 2.07
C HIS A 130 10.11 0.26 1.55
N GLN A 131 9.01 -0.34 1.09
CA GLN A 131 7.91 0.38 0.45
C GLN A 131 6.57 0.05 1.12
N ILE A 132 5.66 1.01 1.07
CA ILE A 132 4.25 0.79 1.42
C ILE A 132 3.45 0.88 0.13
N SER A 133 2.60 -0.12 -0.12
CA SER A 133 1.79 -0.17 -1.32
C SER A 133 0.33 -0.52 -1.04
N ARG A 134 -0.52 -0.10 -1.97
CA ARG A 134 -1.88 -0.60 -2.16
C ARG A 134 -1.87 -1.69 -3.21
N PHE A 135 -2.71 -2.70 -3.01
CA PHE A 135 -2.92 -3.81 -3.92
C PHE A 135 -4.36 -3.86 -4.42
N GLU A 136 -4.51 -4.13 -5.70
CA GLU A 136 -5.77 -4.49 -6.35
C GLU A 136 -5.61 -5.91 -6.88
N ILE A 137 -6.50 -6.82 -6.47
CA ILE A 137 -6.41 -8.24 -6.81
C ILE A 137 -7.67 -8.62 -7.58
N ASP A 138 -7.48 -8.96 -8.86
CA ASP A 138 -8.52 -9.51 -9.72
C ASP A 138 -8.42 -11.05 -9.70
N ILE A 139 -9.42 -11.68 -9.11
CA ILE A 139 -9.49 -13.13 -8.93
C ILE A 139 -10.95 -13.56 -8.81
N GLY A 140 -11.30 -14.66 -9.48
CA GLY A 140 -12.65 -15.19 -9.55
C GLY A 140 -13.02 -16.14 -8.40
N GLY A 141 -14.12 -16.85 -8.62
CA GLY A 141 -14.57 -17.95 -7.76
C GLY A 141 -14.79 -17.55 -6.30
N LYS A 142 -14.29 -18.36 -5.37
CA LYS A 142 -14.42 -18.14 -3.93
C LYS A 142 -13.64 -16.91 -3.43
N TYR A 143 -12.78 -16.34 -4.26
CA TYR A 143 -11.93 -15.20 -3.94
C TYR A 143 -12.49 -13.87 -4.45
N ALA A 144 -13.68 -13.85 -5.06
CA ALA A 144 -14.32 -12.62 -5.55
C ALA A 144 -14.35 -11.44 -4.54
N PRO A 145 -14.41 -11.62 -3.21
CA PRO A 145 -14.33 -10.50 -2.26
C PRO A 145 -13.04 -9.66 -2.33
N PHE A 146 -11.94 -10.21 -2.88
CA PHE A 146 -10.68 -9.48 -3.07
C PHE A 146 -10.84 -8.24 -3.96
N ALA A 147 -11.71 -8.30 -4.98
CA ALA A 147 -11.93 -7.20 -5.93
C ALA A 147 -12.53 -5.94 -5.27
N THR A 148 -13.15 -6.08 -4.10
CA THR A 148 -13.76 -4.97 -3.35
C THR A 148 -13.06 -4.66 -2.03
N SER A 149 -11.94 -5.32 -1.75
CA SER A 149 -11.19 -5.16 -0.50
C SER A 149 -10.17 -4.02 -0.60
N PHE A 150 -9.88 -3.35 0.52
CA PHE A 150 -8.80 -2.36 0.58
C PHE A 150 -7.55 -3.03 1.16
N ILE A 151 -6.64 -3.42 0.28
CA ILE A 151 -5.45 -4.18 0.65
C ILE A 151 -4.24 -3.26 0.65
N VAL A 152 -3.54 -3.25 1.78
CA VAL A 152 -2.26 -2.57 1.93
C VAL A 152 -1.18 -3.58 2.24
N GLY A 153 0.06 -3.25 1.93
CA GLY A 153 1.17 -4.10 2.28
C GLY A 153 2.49 -3.37 2.37
N VAL A 154 3.43 -4.06 3.02
CA VAL A 154 4.81 -3.65 3.18
C VAL A 154 5.65 -4.54 2.29
N ILE A 155 6.49 -3.92 1.49
CA ILE A 155 7.44 -4.61 0.62
C ILE A 155 8.83 -4.39 1.18
N THR A 156 9.61 -5.47 1.25
CA THR A 156 11.02 -5.44 1.62
C THR A 156 11.85 -6.14 0.55
N LEU A 157 12.87 -5.45 0.06
CA LEU A 157 13.86 -6.04 -0.85
C LEU A 157 15.00 -6.66 -0.05
N SER A 158 15.47 -7.82 -0.49
CA SER A 158 16.68 -8.44 0.04
C SER A 158 17.92 -7.61 -0.31
N SER A 159 19.00 -7.78 0.46
CA SER A 159 20.26 -7.03 0.24
C SER A 159 20.94 -7.27 -1.11
N ASN A 160 20.57 -8.34 -1.82
CA ASN A 160 21.03 -8.62 -3.18
C ASN A 160 20.07 -8.12 -4.27
N ASN A 161 18.95 -7.46 -3.92
CA ASN A 161 17.93 -6.95 -4.83
C ASN A 161 17.34 -8.00 -5.78
N VAL A 162 17.31 -9.27 -5.36
CA VAL A 162 16.76 -10.38 -6.16
C VAL A 162 15.46 -10.90 -5.57
N THR A 163 15.35 -10.93 -4.25
CA THR A 163 14.18 -11.47 -3.55
C THR A 163 13.38 -10.34 -2.93
N VAL A 164 12.08 -10.37 -3.18
CA VAL A 164 11.13 -9.40 -2.63
C VAL A 164 10.17 -10.13 -1.72
N THR A 165 10.00 -9.63 -0.52
CA THR A 165 8.99 -10.09 0.43
C THR A 165 7.88 -9.06 0.53
N VAL A 166 6.63 -9.51 0.43
CA VAL A 166 5.43 -8.70 0.60
C VAL A 166 4.63 -9.26 1.76
N GLU A 167 4.26 -8.42 2.71
CA GLU A 167 3.24 -8.73 3.71
C GLU A 167 1.99 -7.90 3.39
N ALA A 168 0.82 -8.54 3.32
CA ALA A 168 -0.43 -7.90 2.90
C ALA A 168 -1.54 -8.05 3.95
N TRP A 169 -2.31 -6.97 4.13
CA TRP A 169 -3.42 -6.89 5.09
C TRP A 169 -4.67 -6.32 4.43
N ASN A 170 -5.83 -6.87 4.82
CA ASN A 170 -7.11 -6.24 4.54
C ASN A 170 -7.34 -5.13 5.55
N THR A 171 -7.88 -4.01 5.07
CA THR A 171 -8.21 -2.86 5.92
C THR A 171 -9.72 -2.75 6.05
N THR A 172 -10.21 -2.77 7.29
CA THR A 172 -11.63 -2.60 7.59
C THR A 172 -11.85 -1.43 8.55
N ALA A 173 -13.05 -0.84 8.49
CA ALA A 173 -13.44 0.17 9.46
C ALA A 173 -13.66 -0.48 10.83
N SER A 174 -13.20 0.16 11.91
CA SER A 174 -13.60 -0.26 13.26
C SER A 174 -15.05 0.14 13.49
N THR A 175 -15.89 -0.86 13.76
CA THR A 175 -17.31 -0.71 14.10
C THR A 175 -17.51 -0.36 15.56
#